data_AF-A0A534CLC7-F1
#
_entry.id   AF-A0A534CLC7-F1
#
_cell.length_a   1.000
_cell.length_b   1.000
_cell.length_c   1.000
_cell.angle_alpha   90.00
_cell.angle_beta   90.00
_cell.angle_gamma   90.00
#
_symmetry.space_group_name_H-M   'P 1'
#
loop_
_entity.id
_entity.type
_entity.pdbx_description
1 polymer ?
#
loop_
_entity_poly.entity_id
_entity_poly.type
_entity_poly.pdbx_seq_one_letter_code
_entity_poly.pdbx_strand_id
1 'polypeptide(L)'
;MNRALAPALAAWLALAGLTGVTAAWAEAADAELTAAKEARDRGDYAAAIGHYRLALSSDPQSYEAKFQLARHLSYTRQREEAIRLYTELLSTRPTNSDVLLARGRTLAWEGRWSESEADLRAVTTLLPEYGDAWAALGDLYLWSGRPADAIQAYTRWVSVQPNEPAAYLARSKAYRSSADRTAARADLEKARASGATDAEVDRLIASLEQRSQPQAAQPGNLRWLAHVGDTYSNFSAGRSAWSEYDASVRGYFPRGSLAVESLAARRFSLTDHAFALDGYTDAWSRAYLNLRYQYSPNATLYPQRAVRAELFQGIGRGWEPSLSYDHLSFTSTNVDMYGVGLGKYVGNWYLRWRTLFVPSTTLGVSHRAVARYYFSGNADDYVELNGGFRSS
;
A
#
# COMPACT_ATOMS: atom_id res chain seq x y z
N MET A 1 64.70 -61.42 24.74
CA MET A 1 63.70 -60.59 25.46
C MET A 1 64.02 -59.12 25.22
N ASN A 2 63.04 -58.36 24.71
CA ASN A 2 62.74 -56.94 25.01
C ASN A 2 63.87 -55.89 24.87
N ARG A 3 63.71 -54.74 24.20
CA ARG A 3 62.54 -53.90 23.98
C ARG A 3 62.86 -52.93 22.83
N ALA A 4 62.11 -53.01 21.74
CA ALA A 4 62.06 -51.98 20.70
C ALA A 4 60.59 -51.74 20.35
N LEU A 5 59.86 -51.01 21.19
CA LEU A 5 58.43 -50.69 21.00
C LEU A 5 58.04 -49.26 21.46
N ALA A 6 58.99 -48.35 21.72
CA ALA A 6 58.68 -47.08 22.37
C ALA A 6 58.16 -45.93 21.48
N PRO A 7 58.49 -45.78 20.17
CA PRO A 7 58.01 -44.61 19.41
C PRO A 7 56.58 -44.77 18.85
N ALA A 8 56.08 -45.99 18.68
CA ALA A 8 54.71 -46.22 18.18
C ALA A 8 53.62 -45.93 19.23
N LEU A 9 53.92 -46.16 20.52
CA LEU A 9 52.96 -45.96 21.62
C LEU A 9 52.73 -44.46 21.93
N ALA A 10 53.76 -43.61 21.77
CA ALA A 10 53.64 -42.17 22.02
C ALA A 10 52.86 -41.45 20.90
N ALA A 11 53.05 -41.87 19.65
CA ALA A 11 52.23 -41.39 18.53
C ALA A 11 50.77 -41.85 18.67
N TRP A 12 50.54 -43.08 19.13
CA TRP A 12 49.19 -43.58 19.44
C TRP A 12 48.55 -42.90 20.63
N LEU A 13 49.28 -42.55 21.69
CA LEU A 13 48.74 -41.82 22.85
C LEU A 13 48.45 -40.34 22.53
N ALA A 14 49.25 -39.70 21.67
CA ALA A 14 48.98 -38.37 21.15
C ALA A 14 47.77 -38.36 20.19
N LEU A 15 47.67 -39.37 19.30
CA LEU A 15 46.49 -39.53 18.45
C LEU A 15 45.25 -39.89 19.28
N ALA A 16 45.36 -40.81 20.23
CA ALA A 16 44.26 -41.22 21.11
C ALA A 16 43.78 -40.08 22.01
N GLY A 17 44.71 -39.27 22.52
CA GLY A 17 44.42 -38.05 23.28
C GLY A 17 43.73 -36.98 22.43
N LEU A 18 44.21 -36.76 21.20
CA LEU A 18 43.57 -35.85 20.24
C LEU A 18 42.18 -36.36 19.83
N THR A 19 42.03 -37.66 19.55
CA THR A 19 40.73 -38.26 19.21
C THR A 19 39.74 -38.22 20.38
N GLY A 20 40.22 -38.34 21.62
CA GLY A 20 39.39 -38.24 22.82
C GLY A 20 38.91 -36.81 23.08
N VAL A 21 39.77 -35.81 22.84
CA VAL A 21 39.40 -34.39 22.93
C VAL A 21 38.42 -34.01 21.82
N THR A 22 38.63 -34.45 20.57
CA THR A 22 37.69 -34.19 19.47
C THR A 22 36.35 -34.91 19.70
N ALA A 23 36.35 -36.10 20.29
CA ALA A 23 35.12 -36.82 20.63
C ALA A 23 34.34 -36.09 21.74
N ALA A 24 35.02 -35.60 22.78
CA ALA A 24 34.40 -34.81 23.84
C ALA A 24 33.82 -33.47 23.33
N TRP A 25 34.49 -32.81 22.38
CA TRP A 25 33.97 -31.59 21.75
C TRP A 25 32.78 -31.86 20.83
N ALA A 26 32.78 -32.98 20.11
CA ALA A 26 31.63 -33.40 19.30
C ALA A 26 30.42 -33.73 20.19
N GLU A 27 30.62 -34.46 21.29
CA GLU A 27 29.56 -34.81 22.23
C GLU A 27 28.98 -33.56 22.93
N ALA A 28 29.84 -32.60 23.30
CA ALA A 28 29.40 -31.31 23.82
C ALA A 28 28.60 -30.51 22.77
N ALA A 29 29.04 -30.49 21.51
CA ALA A 29 28.32 -29.81 20.43
C ALA A 29 26.93 -30.44 20.20
N ASP A 30 26.83 -31.77 20.23
CA ASP A 30 25.57 -32.50 20.07
C ASP A 30 24.60 -32.26 21.23
N ALA A 31 25.12 -32.18 22.46
CA ALA A 31 24.33 -31.81 23.64
C ALA A 31 23.74 -30.41 23.50
N GLU A 32 24.56 -29.42 23.10
CA GLU A 32 24.10 -28.04 22.88
C GLU A 32 23.12 -27.94 21.70
N LEU A 33 23.32 -28.70 20.62
CA LEU A 33 22.34 -28.79 19.53
C LEU A 33 20.99 -29.34 19.99
N THR A 34 21.01 -30.32 20.90
CA THR A 34 19.79 -30.89 21.48
C THR A 34 19.07 -29.87 22.35
N ALA A 35 19.80 -29.20 23.26
CA ALA A 35 19.26 -28.13 24.09
C ALA A 35 18.69 -26.97 23.25
N ALA A 36 19.34 -26.61 22.14
CA ALA A 36 18.86 -25.59 21.22
C ALA A 36 17.51 -25.96 20.57
N LYS A 37 17.36 -27.23 20.15
CA LYS A 37 16.11 -27.74 19.57
C LYS A 37 14.98 -27.74 20.60
N GLU A 38 15.25 -28.19 21.82
CA GLU A 38 14.27 -28.17 22.90
C GLU A 38 13.84 -26.75 23.27
N ALA A 39 14.78 -25.80 23.35
CA ALA A 39 14.47 -24.40 23.59
C ALA A 39 13.60 -23.80 22.48
N ARG A 40 13.92 -24.11 21.22
CA ARG A 40 13.10 -23.72 20.05
C ARG A 40 11.69 -24.29 20.15
N ASP A 41 11.54 -25.56 20.53
CA ASP A 41 10.23 -26.23 20.62
C ASP A 41 9.36 -25.64 21.74
N ARG A 42 9.99 -25.07 22.77
CA ARG A 42 9.32 -24.25 23.81
C ARG A 42 9.02 -22.81 23.37
N GLY A 43 9.47 -22.39 22.18
CA GLY A 43 9.35 -21.01 21.67
C GLY A 43 10.38 -20.03 22.27
N ASP A 44 11.36 -20.51 23.04
CA ASP A 44 12.42 -19.68 23.61
C ASP A 44 13.56 -19.52 22.59
N TYR A 45 13.35 -18.62 21.63
CA TYR A 45 14.31 -18.35 20.57
C TYR A 45 15.62 -17.74 21.08
N ALA A 46 15.59 -17.03 22.22
CA ALA A 46 16.79 -16.43 22.79
C ALA A 46 17.70 -17.52 23.39
N ALA A 47 17.13 -18.45 24.15
CA ALA A 47 17.88 -19.61 24.66
C ALA A 47 18.37 -20.50 23.51
N ALA A 48 17.55 -20.74 22.48
CA ALA A 48 17.96 -21.51 21.31
C ALA A 48 19.19 -20.91 20.62
N ILE A 49 19.21 -19.59 20.41
CA ILE A 49 20.36 -18.88 19.84
C ILE A 49 21.61 -19.04 20.72
N GLY A 50 21.46 -18.96 22.05
CA GLY A 50 22.55 -19.18 23.00
C GLY A 50 23.17 -20.58 22.83
N HIS A 51 22.34 -21.62 22.83
CA HIS A 51 22.78 -23.00 22.65
C HIS A 51 23.41 -23.25 21.27
N TYR A 52 22.88 -22.68 20.18
CA TYR A 52 23.54 -22.81 18.87
C TYR A 52 24.93 -22.14 18.83
N ARG A 53 25.12 -21.01 19.53
CA ARG A 53 26.43 -20.38 19.65
C ARG A 53 27.40 -21.23 20.46
N LEU A 54 26.93 -21.88 21.53
CA LEU A 54 27.74 -22.83 22.30
C LEU A 54 28.11 -24.05 21.45
N ALA A 55 27.16 -24.62 20.70
CA ALA A 55 27.45 -25.71 19.76
C ALA A 55 28.53 -25.33 18.74
N LEU A 56 28.48 -24.11 18.17
CA LEU A 56 29.51 -23.61 17.26
C LEU A 56 30.86 -23.31 17.94
N SER A 57 30.87 -23.07 19.26
CA SER A 57 32.12 -22.93 20.00
C SER A 57 32.85 -24.27 20.17
N SER A 58 32.08 -25.37 20.23
CA SER A 58 32.60 -26.74 20.34
C SER A 58 32.89 -27.36 18.96
N ASP A 59 32.06 -27.10 17.96
CA ASP A 59 32.27 -27.48 16.57
C ASP A 59 32.00 -26.28 15.61
N PRO A 60 33.02 -25.48 15.29
CA PRO A 60 32.88 -24.31 14.40
C PRO A 60 32.47 -24.64 12.96
N GLN A 61 32.61 -25.90 12.53
CA GLN A 61 32.27 -26.35 11.18
C GLN A 61 30.89 -27.03 11.11
N SER A 62 30.17 -27.10 12.23
CA SER A 62 28.83 -27.68 12.27
C SER A 62 27.87 -26.94 11.34
N TYR A 63 27.53 -27.60 10.23
CA TYR A 63 26.58 -27.07 9.25
C TYR A 63 25.21 -26.83 9.90
N GLU A 64 24.73 -27.79 10.69
CA GLU A 64 23.43 -27.71 11.34
C GLU A 64 23.38 -26.56 12.34
N ALA A 65 24.38 -26.44 13.23
CA ALA A 65 24.41 -25.35 14.20
C ALA A 65 24.45 -23.98 13.50
N LYS A 66 25.27 -23.84 12.45
CA LYS A 66 25.40 -22.60 11.67
C LYS A 66 24.10 -22.25 10.94
N PHE A 67 23.47 -23.22 10.28
CA PHE A 67 22.23 -23.01 9.54
C PHE A 67 21.07 -22.65 10.45
N GLN A 68 20.91 -23.36 11.57
CA GLN A 68 19.85 -23.07 12.53
C GLN A 68 20.08 -21.75 13.26
N LEU A 69 21.32 -21.43 13.65
CA LEU A 69 21.65 -20.12 14.21
C LEU A 69 21.25 -19.01 13.24
N ALA A 70 21.69 -19.07 11.99
CA ALA A 70 21.35 -18.09 10.96
C ALA A 70 19.82 -17.92 10.82
N ARG A 71 19.08 -19.03 10.76
CA ARG A 71 17.62 -19.01 10.66
C ARG A 71 16.95 -18.31 11.85
N HIS A 72 17.39 -18.56 13.08
CA HIS A 72 16.80 -17.93 14.26
C HIS A 72 17.18 -16.45 14.38
N LEU A 73 18.41 -16.09 13.99
CA LEU A 73 18.86 -14.70 13.88
C LEU A 73 18.03 -13.92 12.85
N SER A 74 17.67 -14.55 11.72
CA SER A 74 16.80 -13.92 10.71
C SER A 74 15.43 -13.51 11.27
N TYR A 75 14.77 -14.39 12.03
CA TYR A 75 13.45 -14.11 12.62
C TYR A 75 13.51 -13.14 13.81
N THR A 76 14.62 -13.13 14.56
CA THR A 76 14.85 -12.23 15.71
C THR A 76 15.48 -10.89 15.32
N ARG A 77 15.44 -10.53 14.02
CA ARG A 77 15.92 -9.26 13.45
C ARG A 77 17.44 -9.03 13.55
N GLN A 78 18.23 -10.04 13.89
CA GLN A 78 19.70 -10.01 13.80
C GLN A 78 20.16 -10.40 12.38
N ARG A 79 19.57 -9.76 11.36
CA ARG A 79 19.58 -10.25 9.98
C ARG A 79 20.93 -10.15 9.28
N GLU A 80 21.74 -9.14 9.60
CA GLU A 80 23.10 -9.03 9.05
C GLU A 80 24.03 -10.17 9.52
N GLU A 81 23.89 -10.63 10.77
CA GLU A 81 24.63 -11.81 11.24
C GLU A 81 24.14 -13.09 10.55
N ALA A 82 22.82 -13.24 10.39
CA ALA A 82 22.24 -14.35 9.63
C ALA A 82 22.75 -14.41 8.18
N ILE A 83 22.79 -13.26 7.48
CA ILE A 83 23.27 -13.17 6.10
C ILE A 83 24.75 -13.59 6.01
N ARG A 84 25.59 -13.20 6.97
CA ARG A 84 27.00 -13.65 7.02
C ARG A 84 27.10 -15.17 7.16
N LEU A 85 26.40 -15.75 8.12
CA LEU A 85 26.42 -17.21 8.35
C LEU A 85 25.88 -17.98 7.13
N TYR A 86 24.81 -17.51 6.50
CA TYR A 86 24.34 -18.11 5.25
C TYR A 86 25.35 -18.00 4.11
N THR A 87 26.07 -16.88 4.02
CA THR A 87 27.11 -16.69 3.00
C THR A 87 28.28 -17.65 3.21
N GLU A 88 28.70 -17.90 4.44
CA GLU A 88 29.69 -18.94 4.77
C GLU A 88 29.19 -20.35 4.41
N LEU A 89 27.92 -20.65 4.66
CA LEU A 89 27.35 -21.94 4.26
C LEU A 89 27.38 -22.10 2.73
N LEU A 90 27.04 -21.04 1.99
CA LEU A 90 27.05 -21.05 0.52
C LEU A 90 28.47 -21.07 -0.07
N SER A 91 29.50 -20.58 0.62
CA SER A 91 30.87 -20.73 0.13
C SER A 91 31.33 -22.19 0.09
N THR A 92 30.74 -23.06 0.92
CA THR A 92 31.00 -24.50 0.91
C THR A 92 30.03 -25.29 0.04
N ARG A 93 28.77 -24.85 -0.06
CA ARG A 93 27.70 -25.50 -0.84
C ARG A 93 26.92 -24.46 -1.66
N PRO A 94 27.46 -23.96 -2.79
CA PRO A 94 26.91 -22.80 -3.50
C PRO A 94 25.50 -22.97 -4.05
N THR A 95 25.07 -24.21 -4.30
CA THR A 95 23.77 -24.55 -4.89
C THR A 95 22.78 -25.11 -3.88
N ASN A 96 23.05 -24.97 -2.57
CA ASN A 96 22.12 -25.44 -1.55
C ASN A 96 20.86 -24.57 -1.53
N SER A 97 19.76 -25.12 -2.08
CA SER A 97 18.49 -24.41 -2.24
C SER A 97 17.87 -23.91 -0.92
N ASP A 98 18.02 -24.65 0.19
CA ASP A 98 17.47 -24.24 1.48
C ASP A 98 18.21 -23.02 2.03
N VAL A 99 19.53 -22.99 1.89
CA VAL A 99 20.35 -21.84 2.31
C VAL A 99 20.12 -20.64 1.40
N LEU A 100 20.06 -20.84 0.07
CA LEU A 100 19.72 -19.78 -0.89
C LEU A 100 18.34 -19.19 -0.60
N LEU A 101 17.31 -20.02 -0.37
CA LEU A 101 15.97 -19.55 -0.06
C LEU A 101 15.94 -18.75 1.26
N ALA A 102 16.62 -19.25 2.30
CA ALA A 102 16.65 -18.61 3.59
C ALA A 102 17.42 -17.27 3.57
N ARG A 103 18.57 -17.23 2.88
CA ARG A 103 19.33 -15.98 2.67
C ARG A 103 18.54 -15.01 1.81
N GLY A 104 17.93 -15.47 0.72
CA GLY A 104 17.08 -14.69 -0.16
C GLY A 104 15.93 -14.01 0.58
N ARG A 105 15.16 -14.74 1.40
CA ARG A 105 14.10 -14.16 2.25
C ARG A 105 14.65 -13.13 3.25
N THR A 106 15.80 -13.43 3.86
CA THR A 106 16.45 -12.53 4.84
C THR A 106 16.93 -11.24 4.19
N LEU A 107 17.53 -11.33 2.99
CA LEU A 107 17.95 -10.18 2.18
C LEU A 107 16.75 -9.31 1.78
N ALA A 108 15.61 -9.92 1.43
CA ALA A 108 14.37 -9.19 1.16
C ALA A 108 13.90 -8.42 2.41
N TRP A 109 13.94 -9.01 3.60
CA TRP A 109 13.56 -8.31 4.83
C TRP A 109 14.47 -7.13 5.20
N GLU A 110 15.72 -7.15 4.75
CA GLU A 110 16.69 -6.04 4.92
C GLU A 110 16.70 -5.05 3.74
N GLY A 111 15.86 -5.26 2.72
CA GLY A 111 15.77 -4.37 1.57
C GLY A 111 16.92 -4.52 0.55
N ARG A 112 17.69 -5.60 0.64
CA ARG A 112 18.78 -5.94 -0.30
C ARG A 112 18.22 -6.67 -1.52
N TRP A 113 17.43 -5.94 -2.31
CA TRP A 113 16.55 -6.51 -3.33
C TRP A 113 17.27 -7.29 -4.43
N SER A 114 18.37 -6.77 -4.97
CA SER A 114 19.09 -7.40 -6.09
C SER A 114 19.75 -8.72 -5.68
N GLU A 115 20.35 -8.77 -4.48
CA GLU A 115 20.97 -9.99 -3.95
C GLU A 115 19.91 -11.04 -3.60
N SER A 116 18.79 -10.59 -3.02
CA SER A 116 17.64 -11.47 -2.76
C SER A 116 17.09 -12.08 -4.04
N GLU A 117 16.95 -11.28 -5.11
CA GLU A 117 16.46 -11.76 -6.39
C GLU A 117 17.39 -12.81 -7.00
N ALA A 118 18.71 -12.59 -6.94
CA ALA A 118 19.69 -13.55 -7.44
C ALA A 118 19.56 -14.92 -6.73
N ASP A 119 19.48 -14.91 -5.40
CA ASP A 119 19.33 -16.13 -4.61
C ASP A 119 18.00 -16.84 -4.88
N LEU A 120 16.88 -16.11 -4.85
CA LEU A 120 15.55 -16.70 -5.04
C LEU A 120 15.35 -17.22 -6.46
N ARG A 121 15.88 -16.52 -7.49
CA ARG A 121 15.83 -17.00 -8.87
C ARG A 121 16.69 -18.26 -9.06
N ALA A 122 17.85 -18.35 -8.41
CA ALA A 122 18.64 -19.58 -8.41
C ALA A 122 17.84 -20.76 -7.86
N VAL A 123 17.11 -20.57 -6.74
CA VAL A 123 16.23 -21.63 -6.19
C VAL A 123 15.12 -22.01 -7.17
N THR A 124 14.41 -21.04 -7.76
CA THR A 124 13.34 -21.35 -8.73
C THR A 124 13.85 -22.00 -10.02
N THR A 125 15.12 -21.80 -10.37
CA THR A 125 15.76 -22.48 -11.51
C THR A 125 16.13 -23.92 -11.17
N LEU A 126 16.68 -24.14 -9.96
CA LEU A 126 17.05 -25.48 -9.48
C LEU A 126 15.83 -26.34 -9.18
N LEU A 127 14.77 -25.74 -8.62
CA LEU A 127 13.57 -26.41 -8.14
C LEU A 127 12.30 -25.69 -8.67
N PRO A 128 11.95 -25.86 -9.96
CA PRO A 128 10.85 -25.12 -10.58
C PRO A 128 9.47 -25.43 -10.00
N GLU A 129 9.30 -26.58 -9.33
CA GLU A 129 8.05 -27.00 -8.68
C GLU A 129 7.98 -26.60 -7.19
N TYR A 130 8.98 -25.85 -6.69
CA TYR A 130 9.03 -25.47 -5.28
C TYR A 130 8.23 -24.20 -5.01
N GLY A 131 6.96 -24.36 -4.59
CA GLY A 131 6.02 -23.27 -4.31
C GLY A 131 6.56 -22.19 -3.36
N ASP A 132 7.25 -22.60 -2.30
CA ASP A 132 7.85 -21.72 -1.30
C ASP A 132 8.86 -20.71 -1.88
N ALA A 133 9.60 -21.12 -2.92
CA ALA A 133 10.54 -20.26 -3.62
C ALA A 133 9.82 -19.23 -4.50
N TRP A 134 8.75 -19.65 -5.19
CA TRP A 134 7.90 -18.74 -5.95
C TRP A 134 7.16 -17.74 -5.06
N ALA A 135 6.69 -18.18 -3.89
CA ALA A 135 6.09 -17.33 -2.87
C ALA A 135 7.09 -16.25 -2.41
N ALA A 136 8.31 -16.66 -2.04
CA ALA A 136 9.36 -15.76 -1.59
C ALA A 136 9.76 -14.75 -2.69
N LEU A 137 9.85 -15.20 -3.94
CA LEU A 137 10.19 -14.34 -5.08
C LEU A 137 9.07 -13.32 -5.35
N GLY A 138 7.80 -13.73 -5.24
CA GLY A 138 6.66 -12.82 -5.35
C GLY A 138 6.62 -11.78 -4.22
N ASP A 139 6.88 -12.19 -2.98
CA ASP A 139 6.98 -11.30 -1.82
C ASP A 139 8.08 -10.26 -2.00
N LEU A 140 9.26 -10.70 -2.46
CA LEU A 140 10.37 -9.82 -2.81
C LEU A 140 9.92 -8.76 -3.83
N TYR A 141 9.32 -9.18 -4.95
CA TYR A 141 8.89 -8.26 -6.00
C TYR A 141 7.87 -7.25 -5.47
N LEU A 142 6.89 -7.71 -4.68
CA LEU A 142 5.86 -6.86 -4.10
C LEU A 142 6.45 -5.83 -3.13
N TRP A 143 7.36 -6.23 -2.23
CA TRP A 143 8.03 -5.31 -1.30
C TRP A 143 8.98 -4.33 -1.99
N SER A 144 9.58 -4.74 -3.11
CA SER A 144 10.42 -3.86 -3.95
C SER A 144 9.62 -2.93 -4.89
N GLY A 145 8.29 -2.93 -4.82
CA GLY A 145 7.43 -2.07 -5.64
C GLY A 145 7.27 -2.51 -7.10
N ARG A 146 7.47 -3.81 -7.40
CA ARG A 146 7.36 -4.42 -8.74
C ARG A 146 6.15 -5.37 -8.81
N PRO A 147 4.91 -4.85 -8.80
CA PRO A 147 3.72 -5.71 -8.70
C PRO A 147 3.49 -6.60 -9.93
N ALA A 148 3.93 -6.19 -11.13
CA ALA A 148 3.81 -7.01 -12.34
C ALA A 148 4.66 -8.29 -12.26
N ASP A 149 5.89 -8.17 -11.77
CA ASP A 149 6.79 -9.32 -11.57
C ASP A 149 6.27 -10.22 -10.42
N ALA A 150 5.73 -9.61 -9.36
CA ALA A 150 5.09 -10.34 -8.27
C ALA A 150 3.90 -11.18 -8.77
N ILE A 151 3.05 -10.64 -9.66
CA ILE A 151 1.94 -11.38 -10.27
C ILE A 151 2.45 -12.60 -11.04
N GLN A 152 3.55 -12.48 -11.79
CA GLN A 152 4.14 -13.61 -12.52
C GLN A 152 4.66 -14.70 -11.56
N ALA A 153 5.42 -14.32 -10.54
CA ALA A 153 5.95 -15.25 -9.55
C ALA A 153 4.83 -15.96 -8.77
N TYR A 154 3.83 -15.21 -8.28
CA TYR A 154 2.69 -15.82 -7.60
C TYR A 154 1.80 -16.64 -8.55
N THR A 155 1.75 -16.32 -9.85
CA THR A 155 1.07 -17.19 -10.82
C THR A 155 1.77 -18.54 -10.97
N ARG A 156 3.10 -18.56 -10.93
CA ARG A 156 3.86 -19.82 -10.83
C ARG A 156 3.54 -20.55 -9.52
N TRP A 157 3.50 -19.85 -8.38
CA TRP A 157 3.09 -20.44 -7.10
C TRP A 157 1.70 -21.10 -7.16
N VAL A 158 0.69 -20.38 -7.68
CA VAL A 158 -0.66 -20.91 -7.90
C VAL A 158 -0.64 -22.13 -8.84
N SER A 159 0.21 -22.14 -9.86
CA SER A 159 0.27 -23.29 -10.78
C SER A 159 0.85 -24.55 -10.15
N VAL A 160 1.82 -24.42 -9.24
CA VAL A 160 2.46 -25.58 -8.56
C VAL A 160 1.64 -26.04 -7.36
N GLN A 161 0.88 -25.13 -6.72
CA GLN A 161 0.03 -25.41 -5.56
C GLN A 161 -1.37 -24.81 -5.74
N PRO A 162 -2.22 -25.37 -6.62
CA PRO A 162 -3.51 -24.78 -7.00
C PRO A 162 -4.55 -24.78 -5.88
N ASN A 163 -4.35 -25.57 -4.83
CA ASN A 163 -5.24 -25.62 -3.68
C ASN A 163 -4.73 -24.81 -2.48
N GLU A 164 -3.65 -24.05 -2.63
CA GLU A 164 -3.06 -23.25 -1.55
C GLU A 164 -3.73 -21.87 -1.46
N PRO A 165 -4.54 -21.57 -0.43
CA PRO A 165 -5.23 -20.29 -0.33
C PRO A 165 -4.26 -19.11 -0.24
N ALA A 166 -3.11 -19.30 0.43
CA ALA A 166 -2.11 -18.26 0.59
C ALA A 166 -1.57 -17.74 -0.75
N ALA A 167 -1.49 -18.60 -1.78
CA ALA A 167 -1.03 -18.22 -3.11
C ALA A 167 -1.98 -17.22 -3.78
N TYR A 168 -3.28 -17.46 -3.71
CA TYR A 168 -4.31 -16.55 -4.21
C TYR A 168 -4.40 -15.26 -3.38
N LEU A 169 -4.30 -15.35 -2.05
CA LEU A 169 -4.25 -14.18 -1.17
C LEU A 169 -3.03 -13.30 -1.49
N ALA A 170 -1.87 -13.89 -1.75
CA ALA A 170 -0.66 -13.15 -2.13
C ALA A 170 -0.80 -12.49 -3.50
N ARG A 171 -1.29 -13.21 -4.51
CA ARG A 171 -1.49 -12.65 -5.85
C ARG A 171 -2.57 -11.57 -5.89
N SER A 172 -3.64 -11.69 -5.10
CA SER A 172 -4.64 -10.62 -4.95
C SER A 172 -4.05 -9.32 -4.37
N LYS A 173 -3.08 -9.41 -3.44
CA LYS A 173 -2.34 -8.24 -2.93
C LYS A 173 -1.52 -7.58 -4.03
N ALA A 174 -0.91 -8.37 -4.92
CA ALA A 174 -0.16 -7.86 -6.06
C ALA A 174 -1.08 -7.18 -7.09
N TYR A 175 -2.23 -7.79 -7.43
CA TYR A 175 -3.25 -7.18 -8.29
C TYR A 175 -3.81 -5.88 -7.71
N ARG A 176 -4.06 -5.84 -6.40
CA ARG A 176 -4.47 -4.61 -5.72
C ARG A 176 -3.40 -3.51 -5.83
N SER A 177 -2.13 -3.88 -5.73
CA SER A 177 -0.99 -2.96 -5.88
C SER A 177 -0.87 -2.42 -7.31
N SER A 178 -1.18 -3.23 -8.33
CA SER A 178 -1.27 -2.81 -9.73
C SER A 178 -2.62 -2.16 -10.11
N ALA A 179 -3.48 -1.85 -9.14
CA ALA A 179 -4.82 -1.30 -9.31
C ALA A 179 -5.82 -2.17 -10.09
N ASP A 180 -5.51 -3.44 -10.34
CA ASP A 180 -6.44 -4.41 -10.94
C ASP A 180 -7.34 -5.03 -9.87
N ARG A 181 -8.39 -4.28 -9.49
CA ARG A 181 -9.34 -4.73 -8.45
C ARG A 181 -10.19 -5.92 -8.90
N THR A 182 -10.40 -6.08 -10.20
CA THR A 182 -11.21 -7.17 -10.75
C THR A 182 -10.47 -8.49 -10.58
N ALA A 183 -9.20 -8.55 -11.00
CA ALA A 183 -8.36 -9.73 -10.78
C ALA A 183 -8.12 -9.98 -9.29
N ALA A 184 -7.91 -8.92 -8.50
CA ALA A 184 -7.76 -9.06 -7.04
C ALA A 184 -8.99 -9.73 -6.40
N ARG A 185 -10.21 -9.29 -6.75
CA ARG A 185 -11.45 -9.92 -6.26
C ARG A 185 -11.58 -11.37 -6.72
N ALA A 186 -11.28 -11.65 -7.98
CA ALA A 186 -11.34 -13.02 -8.50
C ALA A 186 -10.41 -13.98 -7.72
N ASP A 187 -9.20 -13.53 -7.39
CA ASP A 187 -8.28 -14.31 -6.56
C ASP A 187 -8.76 -14.45 -5.11
N LEU A 188 -9.40 -13.43 -4.52
CA LEU A 188 -9.99 -13.54 -3.18
C LEU A 188 -11.12 -14.59 -3.13
N GLU A 189 -11.95 -14.65 -4.17
CA GLU A 189 -12.98 -15.69 -4.31
C GLU A 189 -12.36 -17.08 -4.49
N LYS A 190 -11.26 -17.20 -5.22
CA LYS A 190 -10.50 -18.46 -5.33
C LYS A 190 -9.87 -18.86 -3.99
N ALA A 191 -9.30 -17.90 -3.25
CA ALA A 191 -8.76 -18.16 -1.92
C ALA A 191 -9.84 -18.72 -0.98
N ARG A 192 -11.05 -18.13 -1.00
CA ARG A 192 -12.21 -18.64 -0.26
C ARG A 192 -12.53 -20.09 -0.64
N ALA A 193 -12.65 -20.36 -1.94
CA ALA A 193 -12.95 -21.70 -2.44
C ALA A 193 -11.87 -22.75 -2.08
N SER A 194 -10.61 -22.32 -1.91
CA SER A 194 -9.50 -23.19 -1.51
C SER A 194 -9.34 -23.34 0.02
N GLY A 195 -10.12 -22.62 0.84
CA GLY A 195 -10.13 -22.77 2.29
C GLY A 195 -9.64 -21.56 3.11
N ALA A 196 -9.45 -20.39 2.51
CA ALA A 196 -9.25 -19.16 3.28
C ALA A 196 -10.49 -18.81 4.09
N THR A 197 -10.32 -18.20 5.28
CA THR A 197 -11.44 -17.84 6.13
C THR A 197 -12.30 -16.73 5.51
N ASP A 198 -13.63 -16.89 5.57
CA ASP A 198 -14.57 -15.88 5.06
C ASP A 198 -14.30 -14.50 5.66
N ALA A 199 -14.02 -14.44 6.98
CA ALA A 199 -13.74 -13.19 7.67
C ALA A 199 -12.49 -12.45 7.14
N GLU A 200 -11.45 -13.17 6.70
CA GLU A 200 -10.28 -12.56 6.07
C GLU A 200 -10.61 -12.09 4.64
N VAL A 201 -11.26 -12.95 3.86
CA VAL A 201 -11.63 -12.67 2.47
C VAL A 201 -12.57 -11.46 2.40
N ASP A 202 -13.62 -11.42 3.22
CA ASP A 202 -14.60 -10.33 3.26
C ASP A 202 -13.95 -9.01 3.63
N ARG A 203 -13.03 -9.02 4.61
CA ARG A 203 -12.25 -7.83 4.97
C ARG A 203 -11.40 -7.33 3.80
N LEU A 204 -10.77 -8.25 3.06
CA LEU A 204 -9.94 -7.89 1.91
C LEU A 204 -10.79 -7.39 0.74
N ILE A 205 -11.94 -7.99 0.47
CA ILE A 205 -12.91 -7.53 -0.53
C ILE A 205 -13.42 -6.13 -0.16
N ALA A 206 -13.84 -5.91 1.09
CA ALA A 206 -14.24 -4.60 1.57
C ALA A 206 -13.11 -3.56 1.43
N SER A 207 -11.84 -3.96 1.61
CA SER A 207 -10.69 -3.07 1.38
C SER A 207 -10.47 -2.70 -0.10
N LEU A 208 -10.92 -3.54 -1.05
CA LEU A 208 -10.94 -3.19 -2.48
C LEU A 208 -12.03 -2.17 -2.79
N GLU A 209 -13.13 -2.22 -2.03
CA GLU A 209 -14.31 -1.35 -2.13
C GLU A 209 -14.15 -0.02 -1.38
N GLN A 210 -13.30 0.04 -0.33
CA GLN A 210 -12.90 1.29 0.33
C GLN A 210 -12.10 2.17 -0.64
N ARG A 211 -12.86 2.97 -1.40
CA ARG A 211 -12.39 3.88 -2.43
C ARG A 211 -11.41 4.92 -1.86
N SER A 212 -10.36 5.20 -2.63
CA SER A 212 -9.51 6.39 -2.47
C SER A 212 -10.11 7.64 -3.17
N GLN A 213 -11.35 7.58 -3.64
CA GLN A 213 -11.99 8.68 -4.37
C GLN A 213 -13.52 8.58 -4.22
N PRO A 214 -14.24 9.69 -3.96
CA PRO A 214 -15.61 9.82 -4.44
C PRO A 214 -15.52 9.85 -5.96
N GLN A 215 -16.49 9.27 -6.65
CA GLN A 215 -16.46 9.05 -8.09
C GLN A 215 -16.56 10.35 -8.90
N ALA A 216 -15.54 11.21 -8.83
CA ALA A 216 -15.37 12.27 -9.80
C ALA A 216 -14.98 11.71 -11.19
N ALA A 217 -14.56 10.44 -11.28
CA ALA A 217 -13.96 9.89 -12.50
C ALA A 217 -14.54 8.57 -13.06
N GLN A 218 -15.49 7.86 -12.42
CA GLN A 218 -16.30 6.81 -13.07
C GLN A 218 -17.20 6.04 -12.08
N PRO A 219 -18.53 5.98 -12.32
CA PRO A 219 -19.36 4.89 -11.85
C PRO A 219 -19.20 3.67 -12.75
N GLY A 220 -19.28 2.47 -12.17
CA GLY A 220 -19.24 1.23 -12.94
C GLY A 220 -20.26 1.29 -14.07
N ASN A 221 -19.78 1.18 -15.32
CA ASN A 221 -20.53 1.16 -16.58
C ASN A 221 -21.41 2.38 -16.93
N LEU A 222 -21.52 3.40 -16.07
CA LEU A 222 -22.28 4.62 -16.35
C LEU A 222 -21.47 5.56 -17.24
N ARG A 223 -21.99 5.83 -18.44
CA ARG A 223 -21.36 6.73 -19.41
C ARG A 223 -21.78 8.20 -19.24
N TRP A 224 -22.97 8.44 -18.68
CA TRP A 224 -23.57 9.75 -18.56
C TRP A 224 -24.36 9.90 -17.25
N LEU A 225 -24.31 11.08 -16.65
CA LEU A 225 -25.15 11.50 -15.51
C LEU A 225 -25.83 12.83 -15.86
N ALA A 226 -27.14 12.89 -15.69
CA ALA A 226 -27.91 14.13 -15.78
C ALA A 226 -28.31 14.58 -14.37
N HIS A 227 -28.23 15.87 -14.10
CA HIS A 227 -28.58 16.48 -12.82
C HIS A 227 -29.42 17.73 -13.03
N VAL A 228 -30.35 17.97 -12.12
CA VAL A 228 -31.07 19.23 -11.96
C VAL A 228 -31.12 19.58 -10.47
N GLY A 229 -30.90 20.84 -10.15
CA GLY A 229 -30.81 21.35 -8.79
C GLY A 229 -31.61 22.63 -8.59
N ASP A 230 -32.17 22.78 -7.39
CA ASP A 230 -32.75 24.02 -6.87
C ASP A 230 -32.19 24.25 -5.47
N THR A 231 -31.56 25.40 -5.27
CA THR A 231 -30.97 25.82 -4.00
C THR A 231 -31.60 27.13 -3.55
N TYR A 232 -32.20 27.10 -2.36
CA TYR A 232 -32.73 28.29 -1.70
C TYR A 232 -31.89 28.66 -0.48
N SER A 233 -31.37 29.88 -0.47
CA SER A 233 -30.58 30.44 0.62
C SER A 233 -31.30 31.60 1.29
N ASN A 234 -31.53 31.50 2.60
CA ASN A 234 -32.07 32.56 3.44
C ASN A 234 -31.02 33.08 4.41
N PHE A 235 -31.11 34.35 4.78
CA PHE A 235 -30.10 35.05 5.58
C PHE A 235 -30.71 35.75 6.78
N SER A 236 -29.94 35.84 7.87
CA SER A 236 -30.31 36.68 9.02
C SER A 236 -30.02 38.16 8.74
N ALA A 237 -30.48 39.05 9.64
CA ALA A 237 -30.25 40.49 9.59
C ALA A 237 -30.82 41.21 8.33
N GLY A 238 -31.99 40.77 7.85
CA GLY A 238 -32.75 41.49 6.80
C GLY A 238 -32.17 41.44 5.39
N ARG A 239 -31.19 40.56 5.13
CA ARG A 239 -30.66 40.35 3.78
C ARG A 239 -31.64 39.51 2.95
N SER A 240 -31.89 39.89 1.70
CA SER A 240 -32.83 39.15 0.86
C SER A 240 -32.34 37.75 0.51
N ALA A 241 -33.31 36.83 0.49
CA ALA A 241 -33.14 35.46 0.04
C ALA A 241 -32.65 35.37 -1.41
N TRP A 242 -32.06 34.23 -1.73
CA TRP A 242 -31.42 33.93 -2.99
C TRP A 242 -31.88 32.55 -3.46
N SER A 243 -32.23 32.43 -4.75
CA SER A 243 -32.52 31.15 -5.40
C SER A 243 -31.53 30.88 -6.53
N GLU A 244 -31.07 29.65 -6.61
CA GLU A 244 -30.13 29.13 -7.60
C GLU A 244 -30.74 27.89 -8.24
N TYR A 245 -30.70 27.82 -9.57
CA TYR A 245 -31.14 26.67 -10.33
C TYR A 245 -30.00 26.22 -11.23
N ASP A 246 -29.82 24.91 -11.34
CA ASP A 246 -28.83 24.34 -12.23
C ASP A 246 -29.36 23.10 -12.95
N ALA A 247 -28.85 22.90 -14.16
CA ALA A 247 -29.04 21.68 -14.93
C ALA A 247 -27.69 21.31 -15.55
N SER A 248 -27.33 20.04 -15.47
CA SER A 248 -26.05 19.58 -16.04
C SER A 248 -26.14 18.18 -16.64
N VAL A 249 -25.26 17.95 -17.62
CA VAL A 249 -24.99 16.62 -18.18
C VAL A 249 -23.50 16.38 -18.10
N ARG A 250 -23.12 15.28 -17.43
CA ARG A 250 -21.74 14.84 -17.25
C ARG A 250 -21.47 13.57 -18.03
N GLY A 251 -20.43 13.58 -18.84
CA GLY A 251 -19.88 12.39 -19.50
C GLY A 251 -18.66 11.86 -18.76
N TYR A 252 -18.54 10.54 -18.67
CA TYR A 252 -17.40 9.85 -18.06
C TYR A 252 -16.54 9.14 -19.11
N PHE A 253 -15.23 9.21 -18.94
CA PHE A 253 -14.24 8.59 -19.83
C PHE A 253 -13.06 8.05 -19.01
N PRO A 254 -12.19 7.17 -19.56
CA PRO A 254 -11.26 6.37 -18.78
C PRO A 254 -10.38 7.09 -17.75
N ARG A 255 -10.08 8.38 -17.97
CA ARG A 255 -9.20 9.19 -17.11
C ARG A 255 -9.87 10.44 -16.54
N GLY A 256 -11.20 10.50 -16.53
CA GLY A 256 -11.89 11.69 -16.05
C GLY A 256 -13.38 11.81 -16.37
N SER A 257 -13.90 13.01 -16.15
CA SER A 257 -15.26 13.37 -16.53
C SER A 257 -15.33 14.83 -16.96
N LEU A 258 -16.35 15.17 -17.74
CA LEU A 258 -16.64 16.55 -18.13
C LEU A 258 -18.15 16.78 -18.07
N ALA A 259 -18.55 17.82 -17.35
CA ALA A 259 -19.92 18.30 -17.31
C ALA A 259 -20.08 19.60 -18.10
N VAL A 260 -21.23 19.71 -18.78
CA VAL A 260 -21.77 20.96 -19.27
C VAL A 260 -22.90 21.38 -18.33
N GLU A 261 -22.82 22.59 -17.80
CA GLU A 261 -23.75 23.13 -16.81
C GLU A 261 -24.46 24.38 -17.37
N SER A 262 -25.76 24.47 -17.12
CA SER A 262 -26.55 25.70 -17.25
C SER A 262 -26.96 26.15 -15.85
N LEU A 263 -26.74 27.43 -15.56
CA LEU A 263 -26.94 28.03 -14.25
C LEU A 263 -27.90 29.22 -14.37
N ALA A 264 -28.77 29.37 -13.40
CA ALA A 264 -29.61 30.55 -13.25
C ALA A 264 -29.66 30.99 -11.79
N ALA A 265 -29.50 32.28 -11.54
CA ALA A 265 -29.64 32.87 -10.21
C ALA A 265 -30.75 33.93 -10.22
N ARG A 266 -31.49 34.01 -9.11
CA ARG A 266 -32.47 35.07 -8.86
C ARG A 266 -32.23 35.71 -7.50
N ARG A 267 -32.06 37.04 -7.50
CA ARG A 267 -31.86 37.84 -6.29
C ARG A 267 -32.34 39.27 -6.47
N PHE A 268 -33.04 39.86 -5.49
CA PHE A 268 -33.50 41.26 -5.53
C PHE A 268 -34.19 41.66 -6.84
N SER A 269 -35.06 40.79 -7.38
CA SER A 269 -35.71 40.95 -8.70
C SER A 269 -34.78 40.91 -9.92
N LEU A 270 -33.48 40.73 -9.73
CA LEU A 270 -32.52 40.45 -10.80
C LEU A 270 -32.49 38.96 -11.09
N THR A 271 -32.28 38.65 -12.37
CA THR A 271 -32.04 37.30 -12.86
C THR A 271 -30.76 37.30 -13.67
N ASP A 272 -29.97 36.25 -13.54
CA ASP A 272 -28.77 36.06 -14.34
C ASP A 272 -28.63 34.61 -14.77
N HIS A 273 -27.95 34.41 -15.89
CA HIS A 273 -27.69 33.10 -16.48
C HIS A 273 -26.20 32.93 -16.74
N ALA A 274 -25.71 31.72 -16.55
CA ALA A 274 -24.34 31.36 -16.88
C ALA A 274 -24.27 29.94 -17.43
N PHE A 275 -23.20 29.67 -18.17
CA PHE A 275 -22.83 28.32 -18.61
C PHE A 275 -21.48 27.97 -18.02
N ALA A 276 -21.29 26.71 -17.66
CA ALA A 276 -20.00 26.23 -17.19
C ALA A 276 -19.59 24.89 -17.80
N LEU A 277 -18.28 24.69 -17.87
CA LEU A 277 -17.64 23.41 -18.12
C LEU A 277 -16.94 23.00 -16.82
N ASP A 278 -17.26 21.83 -16.28
CA ASP A 278 -16.67 21.31 -15.04
C ASP A 278 -16.05 19.93 -15.27
N GLY A 279 -14.71 19.90 -15.31
CA GLY A 279 -13.92 18.73 -15.65
C GLY A 279 -13.15 18.18 -14.46
N TYR A 280 -13.04 16.85 -14.41
CA TYR A 280 -12.10 16.15 -13.54
C TYR A 280 -11.20 15.29 -14.39
N THR A 281 -9.91 15.27 -14.06
CA THR A 281 -8.93 14.38 -14.72
C THR A 281 -7.96 13.83 -13.71
N ASP A 282 -7.52 12.60 -13.94
CA ASP A 282 -6.38 12.04 -13.21
C ASP A 282 -5.12 12.85 -13.54
N ALA A 283 -4.27 13.08 -12.54
CA ALA A 283 -3.00 13.75 -12.69
C ALA A 283 -1.83 12.76 -12.55
N TRP A 284 -1.71 12.13 -11.38
CA TRP A 284 -0.73 11.07 -11.09
C TRP A 284 -1.23 10.15 -9.98
N SER A 285 -0.38 9.28 -9.44
CA SER A 285 -0.78 8.31 -8.41
C SER A 285 -1.53 8.96 -7.23
N ARG A 286 -2.81 8.57 -7.09
CA ARG A 286 -3.75 9.09 -6.08
C ARG A 286 -4.01 10.60 -6.16
N ALA A 287 -3.72 11.26 -7.28
CA ALA A 287 -3.95 12.68 -7.47
C ALA A 287 -4.85 12.95 -8.67
N TYR A 288 -5.74 13.93 -8.52
CA TYR A 288 -6.65 14.35 -9.57
C TYR A 288 -6.84 15.86 -9.53
N LEU A 289 -7.22 16.42 -10.67
CA LEU A 289 -7.40 17.84 -10.89
C LEU A 289 -8.86 18.12 -11.25
N ASN A 290 -9.45 19.12 -10.61
CA ASN A 290 -10.68 19.76 -11.04
C ASN A 290 -10.36 21.04 -11.81
N LEU A 291 -10.96 21.21 -12.98
CA LEU A 291 -10.91 22.42 -13.78
C LEU A 291 -12.33 22.85 -14.11
N ARG A 292 -12.72 24.06 -13.70
CA ARG A 292 -14.03 24.63 -14.04
C ARG A 292 -13.87 25.97 -14.72
N TYR A 293 -14.59 26.18 -15.81
CA TYR A 293 -14.73 27.47 -16.48
C TYR A 293 -16.20 27.85 -16.56
N GLN A 294 -16.55 29.07 -16.17
CA GLN A 294 -17.90 29.61 -16.23
C GLN A 294 -17.90 30.92 -17.02
N TYR A 295 -18.96 31.14 -17.80
CA TYR A 295 -19.22 32.38 -18.52
C TYR A 295 -20.67 32.85 -18.30
N SER A 296 -20.84 34.12 -17.91
CA SER A 296 -22.12 34.81 -17.88
C SER A 296 -22.11 35.95 -18.90
N PRO A 297 -23.03 35.96 -19.90
CA PRO A 297 -23.10 37.05 -20.88
C PRO A 297 -23.48 38.40 -20.26
N ASN A 298 -24.38 38.38 -19.28
CA ASN A 298 -24.95 39.59 -18.70
C ASN A 298 -24.23 40.04 -17.42
N ALA A 299 -23.57 39.11 -16.72
CA ALA A 299 -22.76 39.35 -15.53
C ALA A 299 -23.47 40.22 -14.47
N THR A 300 -24.77 39.97 -14.27
CA THR A 300 -25.63 40.76 -13.37
C THR A 300 -25.53 40.26 -11.93
N LEU A 301 -25.41 38.95 -11.73
CA LEU A 301 -25.21 38.29 -10.44
C LEU A 301 -23.98 37.39 -10.44
N TYR A 302 -23.67 36.76 -11.58
CA TYR A 302 -22.47 35.95 -11.75
C TYR A 302 -21.29 36.82 -12.21
N PRO A 303 -20.04 36.41 -11.92
CA PRO A 303 -18.88 36.92 -12.64
C PRO A 303 -19.07 36.71 -14.15
N GLN A 304 -18.60 37.67 -14.96
CA GLN A 304 -18.60 37.54 -16.41
C GLN A 304 -17.81 36.29 -16.83
N ARG A 305 -16.67 36.06 -16.18
CA ARG A 305 -15.87 34.84 -16.32
C ARG A 305 -15.43 34.35 -14.96
N ALA A 306 -15.41 33.04 -14.75
CA ALA A 306 -14.80 32.43 -13.59
C ALA A 306 -14.02 31.18 -13.98
N VAL A 307 -12.81 31.05 -13.43
CA VAL A 307 -11.95 29.86 -13.56
C VAL A 307 -11.68 29.30 -12.18
N ARG A 308 -11.77 27.98 -12.02
CA ARG A 308 -11.26 27.25 -10.87
C ARG A 308 -10.33 26.15 -11.34
N ALA A 309 -9.19 26.05 -10.67
CA ALA A 309 -8.33 24.88 -10.71
C ALA A 309 -8.13 24.36 -9.29
N GLU A 310 -8.37 23.08 -9.04
CA GLU A 310 -8.11 22.48 -7.73
C GLU A 310 -7.46 21.12 -7.86
N LEU A 311 -6.26 20.97 -7.29
CA LEU A 311 -5.51 19.74 -7.23
C LEU A 311 -5.77 19.04 -5.90
N PHE A 312 -6.09 17.75 -5.96
CA PHE A 312 -6.27 16.87 -4.81
C PHE A 312 -5.21 15.79 -4.80
N GLN A 313 -4.70 15.44 -3.62
CA GLN A 313 -3.71 14.37 -3.45
C GLN A 313 -4.14 13.43 -2.31
N GLY A 314 -4.46 12.19 -2.64
CA GLY A 314 -4.65 11.13 -1.65
C GLY A 314 -3.32 10.68 -1.06
N ILE A 315 -3.14 10.85 0.25
CA ILE A 315 -1.91 10.48 0.98
C ILE A 315 -2.04 9.17 1.77
N GLY A 316 -3.15 8.45 1.59
CA GLY A 316 -3.42 7.17 2.26
C GLY A 316 -4.24 7.32 3.55
N ARG A 317 -4.73 6.18 4.07
CA ARG A 317 -5.67 6.13 5.21
C ARG A 317 -6.90 7.04 5.05
N GLY A 318 -7.30 7.32 3.80
CA GLY A 318 -8.42 8.19 3.47
C GLY A 318 -8.18 9.69 3.66
N TRP A 319 -6.94 10.18 3.80
CA TRP A 319 -6.63 11.61 3.84
C TRP A 319 -6.38 12.19 2.45
N GLU A 320 -6.81 13.43 2.23
CA GLU A 320 -6.76 14.12 0.93
C GLU A 320 -6.54 15.63 1.10
N PRO A 321 -5.29 16.12 1.21
CA PRO A 321 -5.00 17.54 1.03
C PRO A 321 -5.35 18.03 -0.39
N SER A 322 -5.72 19.31 -0.48
CA SER A 322 -5.96 19.98 -1.76
C SER A 322 -5.40 21.41 -1.80
N LEU A 323 -5.06 21.86 -3.01
CA LEU A 323 -4.66 23.23 -3.30
C LEU A 323 -5.49 23.76 -4.47
N SER A 324 -5.99 24.98 -4.34
CA SER A 324 -6.87 25.56 -5.35
C SER A 324 -6.51 26.99 -5.72
N TYR A 325 -6.83 27.36 -6.94
CA TYR A 325 -6.83 28.72 -7.44
C TYR A 325 -8.18 29.01 -8.10
N ASP A 326 -8.80 30.13 -7.73
CA ASP A 326 -10.03 30.63 -8.32
C ASP A 326 -9.79 32.06 -8.83
N HIS A 327 -10.14 32.32 -10.09
CA HIS A 327 -10.10 33.65 -10.69
C HIS A 327 -11.50 34.06 -11.13
N LEU A 328 -12.02 35.16 -10.59
CA LEU A 328 -13.32 35.73 -10.96
C LEU A 328 -13.12 37.08 -11.65
N SER A 329 -13.63 37.22 -12.87
CA SER A 329 -13.66 38.49 -13.60
C SER A 329 -15.08 39.05 -13.61
N PHE A 330 -15.27 40.19 -12.97
CA PHE A 330 -16.49 41.00 -13.03
C PHE A 330 -16.27 42.18 -13.98
N THR A 331 -17.35 42.85 -14.37
CA THR A 331 -17.32 43.99 -15.31
C THR A 331 -16.33 45.09 -14.93
N SER A 332 -16.05 45.29 -13.64
CA SER A 332 -15.20 46.37 -13.13
C SER A 332 -14.06 45.90 -12.22
N THR A 333 -13.95 44.61 -11.90
CA THR A 333 -12.93 44.12 -10.98
C THR A 333 -12.62 42.65 -11.21
N ASN A 334 -11.39 42.25 -10.89
CA ASN A 334 -11.00 40.85 -10.82
C ASN A 334 -10.77 40.46 -9.35
N VAL A 335 -11.02 39.20 -9.03
CA VAL A 335 -10.81 38.64 -7.69
C VAL A 335 -10.09 37.31 -7.83
N ASP A 336 -8.88 37.24 -7.30
CA ASP A 336 -8.10 36.02 -7.19
C ASP A 336 -8.26 35.43 -5.79
N MET A 337 -8.42 34.11 -5.71
CA MET A 337 -8.49 33.39 -4.46
C MET A 337 -7.58 32.17 -4.50
N TYR A 338 -6.86 31.95 -3.42
CA TYR A 338 -5.99 30.80 -3.22
C TYR A 338 -6.54 29.96 -2.09
N GLY A 339 -6.60 28.64 -2.27
CA GLY A 339 -7.20 27.78 -1.26
C GLY A 339 -6.34 26.61 -0.87
N VAL A 340 -6.49 26.22 0.40
CA VAL A 340 -5.91 25.01 0.97
C VAL A 340 -7.06 24.21 1.57
N GLY A 341 -7.15 22.94 1.23
CA GLY A 341 -8.15 22.02 1.73
C GLY A 341 -7.56 20.79 2.38
N LEU A 342 -8.33 20.18 3.26
CA LEU A 342 -8.05 18.88 3.85
C LEU A 342 -9.34 18.06 3.92
N GLY A 343 -9.36 16.95 3.19
CA GLY A 343 -10.42 15.95 3.16
C GLY A 343 -10.06 14.68 3.95
N LYS A 344 -11.09 14.03 4.49
CA LYS A 344 -11.00 12.73 5.16
C LYS A 344 -12.19 11.84 4.82
N TYR A 345 -11.91 10.62 4.40
CA TYR A 345 -12.88 9.54 4.30
C TYR A 345 -12.90 8.71 5.59
N VAL A 346 -14.06 8.55 6.22
CA VAL A 346 -14.27 7.73 7.43
C VAL A 346 -15.53 6.89 7.25
N GLY A 347 -15.36 5.61 6.91
CA GLY A 347 -16.50 4.77 6.50
C GLY A 347 -17.21 5.38 5.29
N ASN A 348 -18.50 5.64 5.41
CA ASN A 348 -19.33 6.27 4.38
C ASN A 348 -19.33 7.81 4.44
N TRP A 349 -18.53 8.41 5.33
CA TRP A 349 -18.43 9.87 5.45
C TRP A 349 -17.26 10.42 4.67
N TYR A 350 -17.49 11.53 3.98
CA TYR A 350 -16.46 12.46 3.52
C TYR A 350 -16.58 13.77 4.31
N LEU A 351 -15.52 14.11 5.02
CA LEU A 351 -15.39 15.35 5.77
C LEU A 351 -14.32 16.20 5.10
N ARG A 352 -14.62 17.46 4.79
CA ARG A 352 -13.67 18.37 4.17
C ARG A 352 -13.71 19.73 4.84
N TRP A 353 -12.52 20.25 5.11
CA TRP A 353 -12.31 21.66 5.44
C TRP A 353 -11.56 22.33 4.30
N ARG A 354 -11.98 23.54 3.88
CA ARG A 354 -11.29 24.37 2.89
C ARG A 354 -11.19 25.80 3.41
N THR A 355 -10.00 26.36 3.36
CA THR A 355 -9.75 27.78 3.61
C THR A 355 -9.39 28.46 2.30
N LEU A 356 -10.00 29.61 2.02
CA LEU A 356 -9.75 30.48 0.87
C LEU A 356 -9.20 31.82 1.34
N PHE A 357 -8.11 32.24 0.71
CA PHE A 357 -7.43 33.50 0.91
C PHE A 357 -7.72 34.40 -0.29
N VAL A 358 -8.16 35.63 -0.03
CA VAL A 358 -8.48 36.64 -1.04
C VAL A 358 -7.51 37.81 -0.84
N PRO A 359 -6.39 37.86 -1.59
CA PRO A 359 -5.44 38.95 -1.47
C PRO A 359 -6.09 40.27 -1.85
N SER A 360 -6.01 41.25 -0.94
CA SER A 360 -6.43 42.64 -1.19
C SER A 360 -5.65 43.56 -0.23
N THR A 361 -6.03 44.83 -0.12
CA THR A 361 -5.45 45.77 0.87
C THR A 361 -5.56 45.24 2.31
N THR A 362 -6.58 44.43 2.59
CA THR A 362 -6.69 43.59 3.78
C THR A 362 -6.94 42.15 3.36
N LEU A 363 -6.21 41.19 3.91
CA LEU A 363 -6.36 39.79 3.50
C LEU A 363 -7.73 39.25 3.92
N GLY A 364 -8.60 38.97 2.95
CA GLY A 364 -9.88 38.31 3.24
C GLY A 364 -9.67 36.81 3.42
N VAL A 365 -10.29 36.21 4.44
CA VAL A 365 -10.22 34.76 4.68
C VAL A 365 -11.61 34.17 4.79
N SER A 366 -11.87 33.08 4.06
CA SER A 366 -13.13 32.35 4.10
C SER A 366 -12.90 30.87 4.38
N HIS A 367 -13.69 30.31 5.29
CA HIS A 367 -13.63 28.90 5.66
C HIS A 367 -14.91 28.19 5.24
N ARG A 368 -14.78 26.98 4.70
CA ARG A 368 -15.90 26.11 4.36
C ARG A 368 -15.65 24.71 4.88
N ALA A 369 -16.65 24.17 5.58
CA ALA A 369 -16.72 22.77 5.98
C ALA A 369 -17.80 22.06 5.15
N VAL A 370 -17.51 20.83 4.76
CA VAL A 370 -18.45 19.92 4.10
C VAL A 370 -18.41 18.59 4.84
N ALA A 371 -19.59 18.07 5.17
CA ALA A 371 -19.78 16.72 5.64
C ALA A 371 -20.78 16.03 4.73
N ARG A 372 -20.35 14.97 4.06
CA ARG A 372 -21.16 14.22 3.10
C ARG A 372 -21.23 12.77 3.52
N TYR A 373 -22.44 12.21 3.57
CA TYR A 373 -22.68 10.81 3.87
C TYR A 373 -23.24 10.10 2.65
N TYR A 374 -22.64 8.97 2.28
CA TYR A 374 -23.07 8.14 1.14
C TYR A 374 -23.95 6.97 1.62
N PHE A 375 -25.12 6.80 1.00
CA PHE A 375 -26.14 5.88 1.52
C PHE A 375 -25.87 4.40 1.22
N SER A 376 -25.20 4.04 0.12
CA SER A 376 -25.12 2.64 -0.30
C SER A 376 -24.07 2.34 -1.39
N GLY A 377 -22.81 2.72 -1.16
CA GLY A 377 -21.68 2.35 -2.04
C GLY A 377 -21.70 2.99 -3.45
N ASN A 378 -22.75 3.73 -3.79
CA ASN A 378 -22.79 4.68 -4.90
C ASN A 378 -22.34 6.06 -4.40
N ALA A 379 -21.49 6.75 -5.19
CA ALA A 379 -21.07 8.10 -4.84
C ALA A 379 -22.11 9.17 -5.26
N ASP A 380 -23.23 8.73 -5.82
CA ASP A 380 -24.26 9.58 -6.41
C ASP A 380 -25.43 9.83 -5.44
N ASP A 381 -25.69 8.90 -4.52
CA ASP A 381 -26.71 9.08 -3.48
C ASP A 381 -26.05 9.47 -2.16
N TYR A 382 -26.18 10.75 -1.84
CA TYR A 382 -25.62 11.30 -0.62
C TYR A 382 -26.52 12.34 0.02
N VAL A 383 -26.31 12.54 1.32
CA VAL A 383 -26.73 13.75 2.02
C VAL A 383 -25.50 14.58 2.30
N GLU A 384 -25.56 15.87 2.00
CA GLU A 384 -24.49 16.82 2.31
C GLU A 384 -24.99 17.89 3.28
N LEU A 385 -24.16 18.16 4.28
CA LEU A 385 -24.21 19.35 5.10
C LEU A 385 -22.98 20.17 4.78
N ASN A 386 -23.16 21.44 4.47
CA ASN A 386 -22.07 22.36 4.30
C ASN A 386 -22.33 23.68 5.03
N GLY A 387 -21.26 24.34 5.42
CA GLY A 387 -21.32 25.60 6.14
C GLY A 387 -20.01 26.35 6.02
N GLY A 388 -20.06 27.66 6.19
CA GLY A 388 -18.86 28.47 6.10
C GLY A 388 -19.02 29.82 6.79
N PHE A 389 -17.89 30.45 7.07
CA PHE A 389 -17.83 31.79 7.62
C PHE A 389 -16.62 32.52 7.04
N ARG A 390 -16.69 33.86 7.05
CA ARG A 390 -15.65 34.74 6.57
C ARG A 390 -15.12 35.56 7.74
N SER A 391 -13.80 35.62 7.91
CA SER A 391 -13.13 36.59 8.76
C SER A 391 -12.52 37.69 7.89
N SER A 392 -12.65 38.92 8.37
CA SER A 392 -12.09 40.14 7.77
C SER A 392 -10.77 40.50 8.40
#